data_AF-A0A925D6H3-F1
#
_entry.id   AF-A0A925D6H3-F1
#
_cell.length_a   1.000
_cell.length_b   1.000
_cell.length_c   1.000
_cell.angle_alpha   90.00
_cell.angle_beta   90.00
_cell.angle_gamma   90.00
#
_symmetry.space_group_name_H-M   'P 1'
#
loop_
_entity.id
_entity.type
_entity.pdbx_description
1 polymer ?
#
loop_
_entity_poly.entity_id
_entity_poly.type
_entity_poly.pdbx_seq_one_letter_code
_entity_poly.pdbx_strand_id
1 'polypeptide(L)'
;MPPKKSSACNSKYQPEIVKLRDSLEDRQKSCGGWGYPDKQTGDTSMTQYGMLSYWEMDAVGIPVSHKSVERVTDWLIRTQDPNGNWGYQGVEATDTDRMVLAKQDPNKPGMTMAALGCTYMAADLLGLGELHSDLDSGLPPALRPLKKAAAVKRGPATNIDGKLLRAAQERGKTWFGKNYKIDPPGFTHYYLYALERGKSFQEAAAGRSVKEPTWYDEGFAFLKKTQKANGCWDTDEGQKPYVDVNTAFSVLFLLRSTKKAIERAKSYGDGSLLAGRGLPAEVQEVRVRGGQVAAKRLANPTTELIDILSKPDHSMFAAVAADVDLLRDRLKAAKPEEKKELLNRLRTLAATGVPDARVTAVRVLSQLRDIESCPAILAALDDPDWQVVMAADEGLQFVGWKTSGVNLLGEKPDNKARASAKERWKTWYLTVRPDAELE
;
A
#
# COMPACT_ATOMS: atom_id res chain seq x y z
N MET A 1 0.52 26.09 6.00
CA MET A 1 -0.02 25.35 4.83
C MET A 1 0.24 23.88 5.04
N PRO A 2 -0.80 23.03 5.15
CA PRO A 2 -0.61 21.59 5.26
C PRO A 2 -0.10 21.02 3.93
N PRO A 3 0.78 20.01 3.94
CA PRO A 3 1.26 19.37 2.72
C PRO A 3 0.10 18.65 2.04
N LYS A 4 -0.09 18.90 0.73
CA LYS A 4 -1.01 18.15 -0.13
C LYS A 4 -0.59 16.67 -0.11
N LYS A 5 -1.39 15.82 0.53
CA LYS A 5 -1.22 14.36 0.51
C LYS A 5 -1.33 13.87 -0.94
N SER A 6 -0.39 13.01 -1.34
CA SER A 6 -0.37 12.37 -2.66
C SER A 6 -1.68 11.65 -2.94
N SER A 7 -2.13 11.69 -4.20
CA SER A 7 -3.31 10.97 -4.68
C SER A 7 -3.29 9.51 -4.22
N ALA A 8 -4.30 9.12 -3.46
CA ALA A 8 -4.45 7.76 -2.96
C ALA A 8 -4.50 6.76 -4.11
N CYS A 9 -3.81 5.63 -3.94
CA CYS A 9 -3.83 4.51 -4.88
C CYS A 9 -5.24 3.91 -4.91
N ASN A 10 -6.05 4.29 -5.90
CA ASN A 10 -7.46 3.89 -6.03
C ASN A 10 -7.59 2.40 -6.35
N SER A 11 -7.40 1.55 -5.33
CA SER A 11 -7.61 0.10 -5.39
C SER A 11 -9.11 -0.18 -5.52
N LYS A 12 -9.49 -1.17 -6.34
CA LYS A 12 -10.86 -1.70 -6.46
C LYS A 12 -11.53 -1.93 -5.10
N TYR A 13 -10.74 -2.26 -4.08
CA TYR A 13 -11.21 -2.59 -2.74
C TYR A 13 -10.90 -1.51 -1.69
N GLN A 14 -10.48 -0.31 -2.10
CA GLN A 14 -10.11 0.75 -1.16
C GLN A 14 -11.26 1.12 -0.20
N PRO A 15 -12.53 1.28 -0.64
CA PRO A 15 -13.64 1.57 0.26
C PRO A 15 -13.84 0.47 1.33
N GLU A 16 -13.71 -0.80 0.94
CA GLU A 16 -13.82 -1.94 1.85
C GLU A 16 -12.66 -1.99 2.84
N ILE A 17 -11.43 -1.75 2.37
CA ILE A 17 -10.24 -1.69 3.23
C ILE A 17 -10.37 -0.56 4.25
N VAL A 18 -10.83 0.62 3.83
CA VAL A 18 -11.07 1.77 4.72
C VAL A 18 -12.15 1.43 5.76
N LYS A 19 -13.26 0.81 5.34
CA LYS A 19 -14.31 0.38 6.27
C LYS A 19 -13.81 -0.63 7.30
N LEU A 20 -12.97 -1.59 6.88
CA LEU A 20 -12.35 -2.56 7.78
C LEU A 20 -11.32 -1.92 8.71
N ARG A 21 -10.54 -0.95 8.23
CA ARG A 21 -9.63 -0.14 9.04
C ARG A 21 -10.38 0.59 10.15
N ASP A 22 -11.47 1.27 9.81
CA ASP A 22 -12.27 2.04 10.76
C ASP A 22 -12.89 1.11 11.81
N SER A 23 -13.43 -0.04 11.38
CA SER A 23 -13.89 -1.06 12.33
C SER A 23 -12.78 -1.64 13.21
N LEU A 24 -11.53 -1.71 12.71
CA LEU A 24 -10.40 -2.18 13.50
C LEU A 24 -10.00 -1.11 14.53
N GLU A 25 -9.96 0.17 14.14
CA GLU A 25 -9.71 1.31 15.02
C GLU A 25 -10.72 1.36 16.18
N ASP A 26 -12.01 1.23 15.88
CA ASP A 26 -13.09 1.22 16.87
C ASP A 26 -12.99 0.06 17.88
N ARG A 27 -12.33 -1.04 17.49
CA ARG A 27 -12.14 -2.23 18.33
C ARG A 27 -10.82 -2.23 19.12
N GLN A 28 -9.98 -1.21 18.93
CA GLN A 28 -8.74 -1.09 19.68
C GLN A 28 -9.04 -0.84 21.16
N LYS A 29 -8.55 -1.71 22.04
CA LYS A 29 -8.83 -1.64 23.48
C LYS A 29 -8.16 -0.43 24.11
N SER A 30 -8.62 0.00 25.29
CA SER A 30 -8.07 1.14 26.04
C SER A 30 -6.56 1.01 26.29
N CYS A 31 -6.06 -0.20 26.56
CA CYS A 31 -4.64 -0.49 26.78
C CYS A 31 -3.75 -0.25 25.54
N GLY A 32 -4.35 -0.19 24.33
CA GLY A 32 -3.67 0.05 23.06
C GLY A 32 -3.60 -1.17 22.14
N GLY A 33 -3.64 -2.38 22.69
CA GLY A 33 -3.70 -3.61 21.88
C GLY A 33 -5.10 -3.93 21.33
N TRP A 34 -5.17 -4.97 20.50
CA TRP A 34 -6.42 -5.66 20.14
C TRP A 34 -6.50 -7.00 20.85
N GLY A 35 -7.70 -7.50 21.11
CA GLY A 35 -7.88 -8.78 21.81
C GLY A 35 -9.34 -9.22 21.82
N TYR A 36 -9.62 -10.33 22.50
CA TYR A 36 -10.96 -10.89 22.60
C TYR A 36 -11.96 -9.92 23.24
N PRO A 37 -13.23 -9.86 22.78
CA PRO A 37 -14.23 -8.92 23.29
C PRO A 37 -14.48 -9.01 24.81
N ASP A 38 -14.38 -10.21 25.38
CA ASP A 38 -14.61 -10.51 26.80
C ASP A 38 -13.39 -10.24 27.70
N LYS A 39 -12.23 -9.89 27.12
CA LYS A 39 -11.00 -9.60 27.87
C LYS A 39 -10.71 -8.11 27.87
N GLN A 40 -10.24 -7.57 28.98
CA GLN A 40 -9.78 -6.17 29.04
C GLN A 40 -8.35 -6.00 28.50
N THR A 41 -7.55 -7.07 28.56
CA THR A 41 -6.17 -7.12 28.08
C THR A 41 -6.07 -7.09 26.56
N GLY A 42 -4.96 -6.53 26.07
CA GLY A 42 -4.53 -6.72 24.69
C GLY A 42 -3.95 -8.11 24.49
N ASP A 43 -4.15 -8.67 23.30
CA ASP A 43 -3.64 -9.94 22.85
C ASP A 43 -2.52 -9.73 21.82
N THR A 44 -1.34 -10.28 22.07
CA THR A 44 -0.18 -10.13 21.20
C THR A 44 -0.43 -10.75 19.82
N SER A 45 -1.17 -11.86 19.76
CA SER A 45 -1.47 -12.52 18.51
C SER A 45 -2.35 -11.66 17.60
N MET A 46 -3.49 -11.20 18.12
CA MET A 46 -4.45 -10.35 17.40
C MET A 46 -3.84 -8.98 17.09
N THR A 47 -3.07 -8.42 18.03
CA THR A 47 -2.42 -7.11 17.83
C THR A 47 -1.44 -7.12 16.67
N GLN A 48 -0.74 -8.24 16.45
CA GLN A 48 0.15 -8.33 15.28
C GLN A 48 -0.57 -8.24 13.95
N TYR A 49 -1.79 -8.76 13.85
CA TYR A 49 -2.57 -8.70 12.61
C TYR A 49 -3.13 -7.30 12.41
N GLY A 50 -3.53 -6.62 13.50
CA GLY A 50 -3.87 -5.21 13.46
C GLY A 50 -2.71 -4.36 12.94
N MET A 51 -1.52 -4.55 13.51
CA MET A 51 -0.32 -3.82 13.10
C MET A 51 0.13 -4.16 11.66
N LEU A 52 0.08 -5.43 11.28
CA LEU A 52 0.38 -5.86 9.91
C LEU A 52 -0.59 -5.23 8.90
N SER A 53 -1.88 -5.17 9.24
CA SER A 53 -2.87 -4.54 8.37
C SER A 53 -2.58 -3.05 8.17
N TYR A 54 -2.17 -2.34 9.22
CA TYR A 54 -1.79 -0.93 9.10
C TYR A 54 -0.52 -0.75 8.28
N TRP A 55 0.48 -1.59 8.50
CA TRP A 55 1.72 -1.52 7.75
C TRP A 55 1.50 -1.78 6.26
N GLU A 56 0.68 -2.78 5.90
CA GLU A 56 0.31 -3.06 4.50
C GLU A 56 -0.54 -1.94 3.89
N MET A 57 -1.46 -1.32 4.65
CA MET A 57 -2.24 -0.16 4.20
C MET A 57 -1.33 1.04 3.90
N ASP A 58 -0.40 1.37 4.80
CA ASP A 58 0.56 2.45 4.60
C ASP A 58 1.47 2.19 3.39
N ALA A 59 1.92 0.94 3.21
CA ALA A 59 2.73 0.51 2.08
C ALA A 59 2.05 0.74 0.71
N VAL A 60 0.72 0.78 0.66
CA VAL A 60 -0.06 1.09 -0.57
C VAL A 60 -0.68 2.48 -0.54
N GLY A 61 -0.31 3.34 0.41
CA GLY A 61 -0.76 4.72 0.51
C GLY A 61 -2.18 4.91 1.05
N ILE A 62 -2.75 3.89 1.70
CA ILE A 62 -4.01 4.02 2.44
C ILE A 62 -3.67 4.60 3.83
N PRO A 63 -4.22 5.77 4.22
CA PRO A 63 -3.90 6.38 5.50
C PRO A 63 -4.29 5.49 6.69
N VAL A 64 -3.45 5.47 7.72
CA VAL A 64 -3.70 4.76 9.00
C VAL A 64 -3.60 5.73 10.18
N SER A 65 -4.28 5.40 11.29
CA SER A 65 -4.23 6.22 12.49
C SER A 65 -2.88 6.15 13.20
N HIS A 66 -2.10 7.22 13.08
CA HIS A 66 -0.83 7.38 13.79
C HIS A 66 -1.00 7.24 15.31
N LYS A 67 -2.07 7.80 15.88
CA LYS A 67 -2.40 7.65 17.31
C LYS A 67 -2.64 6.19 17.70
N SER A 68 -3.29 5.42 16.84
CA SER A 68 -3.51 3.99 17.09
C SER A 68 -2.18 3.24 17.12
N VAL A 69 -1.26 3.52 16.18
CA VAL A 69 0.10 2.95 16.17
C VAL A 69 0.88 3.32 17.43
N GLU A 70 0.83 4.58 17.88
CA GLU A 70 1.46 5.02 19.13
C GLU A 70 0.95 4.20 20.32
N ARG A 71 -0.36 4.03 20.45
CA ARG A 71 -0.96 3.26 21.55
C ARG A 71 -0.53 1.81 21.56
N VAL A 72 -0.42 1.17 20.39
CA VAL A 72 0.13 -0.20 20.29
C VAL A 72 1.60 -0.22 20.70
N THR A 73 2.37 0.76 20.26
CA THR A 73 3.81 0.83 20.53
C THR A 73 4.08 1.00 22.02
N ASP A 74 3.37 1.91 22.66
CA ASP A 74 3.40 2.14 24.10
C ASP A 74 2.95 0.88 24.87
N TRP A 75 1.86 0.24 24.44
CA TRP A 75 1.40 -1.04 25.01
C TRP A 75 2.47 -2.14 24.93
N LEU A 76 3.13 -2.31 23.78
CA LEU A 76 4.20 -3.30 23.60
C LEU A 76 5.41 -3.00 24.49
N ILE A 77 5.74 -1.73 24.71
CA ILE A 77 6.83 -1.32 25.62
C ILE A 77 6.46 -1.65 27.08
N ARG A 78 5.23 -1.32 27.51
CA ARG A 78 4.76 -1.52 28.89
C ARG A 78 4.47 -2.97 29.25
N THR A 79 4.14 -3.82 28.28
CA THR A 79 3.80 -5.24 28.48
C THR A 79 4.93 -6.21 28.13
N GLN A 80 6.14 -5.71 27.86
CA GLN A 80 7.29 -6.59 27.69
C GLN A 80 7.69 -7.22 29.04
N ASP A 81 8.02 -8.51 29.02
CA ASP A 81 8.60 -9.19 30.19
C ASP A 81 9.98 -8.58 30.54
N PRO A 82 10.36 -8.49 31.83
CA PRO A 82 11.71 -8.08 32.24
C PRO A 82 12.86 -8.84 31.53
N ASN A 83 12.63 -10.10 31.15
CA ASN A 83 13.61 -10.91 30.42
C ASN A 83 13.61 -10.66 28.91
N GLY A 84 12.61 -9.95 28.38
CA GLY A 84 12.54 -9.49 26.99
C GLY A 84 11.48 -10.15 26.10
N ASN A 85 10.80 -11.21 26.55
CA ASN A 85 9.69 -11.82 25.82
C ASN A 85 8.38 -11.03 25.93
N TRP A 86 7.36 -11.50 25.22
CA TRP A 86 5.96 -11.04 25.38
C TRP A 86 5.04 -12.23 25.63
N GLY A 87 3.98 -11.99 26.42
CA GLY A 87 2.93 -12.95 26.70
C GLY A 87 1.84 -12.97 25.63
N TYR A 88 0.90 -13.91 25.75
CA TYR A 88 -0.29 -13.95 24.90
C TYR A 88 -1.23 -12.78 25.23
N GLN A 89 -1.63 -12.68 26.49
CA GLN A 89 -2.38 -11.54 27.04
C GLN A 89 -1.39 -10.63 27.76
N GLY A 90 -1.22 -9.41 27.27
CA GLY A 90 -0.25 -8.46 27.84
C GLY A 90 -0.65 -8.04 29.24
N VAL A 91 0.20 -8.33 30.21
CA VAL A 91 0.04 -7.91 31.61
C VAL A 91 0.89 -6.67 31.86
N GLU A 92 0.29 -5.64 32.45
CA GLU A 92 0.99 -4.43 32.86
C GLU A 92 1.41 -4.53 34.33
N ALA A 93 2.46 -3.81 34.71
CA ALA A 93 2.82 -3.67 36.11
C ALA A 93 1.73 -2.88 36.86
N THR A 94 1.54 -3.18 38.14
CA THR A 94 0.58 -2.46 39.00
C THR A 94 1.01 -1.03 39.31
N ASP A 95 2.31 -0.74 39.27
CA ASP A 95 2.86 0.62 39.38
C ASP A 95 3.17 1.14 37.98
N THR A 96 2.29 2.00 37.47
CA THR A 96 2.40 2.61 36.13
C THR A 96 3.14 3.94 36.13
N ASP A 97 3.40 4.52 37.31
CA ASP A 97 4.09 5.81 37.45
C ASP A 97 5.60 5.68 37.23
N ARG A 98 6.10 4.45 37.30
CA ARG A 98 7.47 4.06 36.96
C ARG A 98 7.43 3.07 35.81
N MET A 99 8.45 3.11 34.93
CA MET A 99 8.57 2.14 33.84
C MET A 99 9.03 0.77 34.38
N VAL A 100 8.16 0.12 35.15
CA VAL A 100 8.34 -1.23 35.69
C VAL A 100 7.65 -2.23 34.78
N LEU A 101 8.32 -3.36 34.53
CA LEU A 101 7.84 -4.42 33.65
C LEU A 101 7.32 -5.59 34.48
N ALA A 102 6.16 -6.15 34.10
CA ALA A 102 5.58 -7.33 34.73
C ALA A 102 6.01 -8.62 33.99
N LYS A 103 6.18 -9.71 34.75
CA LYS A 103 6.42 -11.03 34.16
C LYS A 103 5.22 -11.46 33.32
N GLN A 104 5.49 -12.05 32.16
CA GLN A 104 4.49 -12.53 31.21
C GLN A 104 4.46 -14.07 31.22
N ASP A 105 3.26 -14.66 31.28
CA ASP A 105 3.04 -16.11 31.31
C ASP A 105 1.79 -16.47 30.47
N PRO A 106 1.77 -17.57 29.66
CA PRO A 106 2.90 -18.41 29.28
C PRO A 106 3.90 -17.69 28.37
N ASN A 107 5.19 -17.95 28.62
CA ASN A 107 6.26 -17.46 27.77
C ASN A 107 6.43 -18.36 26.53
N LYS A 108 5.96 -17.90 25.37
CA LYS A 108 6.05 -18.64 24.10
C LYS A 108 6.89 -17.90 23.06
N PRO A 109 7.84 -18.57 22.38
CA PRO A 109 8.64 -17.94 21.31
C PRO A 109 7.81 -17.29 20.20
N GLY A 110 6.64 -17.85 19.87
CA GLY A 110 5.72 -17.28 18.88
C GLY A 110 5.19 -15.90 19.25
N MET A 111 4.82 -15.68 20.51
CA MET A 111 4.37 -14.36 20.96
C MET A 111 5.51 -13.34 20.91
N THR A 112 6.72 -13.77 21.27
CA THR A 112 7.89 -12.89 21.21
C THR A 112 8.19 -12.45 19.78
N MET A 113 8.16 -13.36 18.80
CA MET A 113 8.41 -12.97 17.40
C MET A 113 7.28 -12.15 16.80
N ALA A 114 6.03 -12.43 17.16
CA ALA A 114 4.89 -11.61 16.79
C ALA A 114 5.04 -10.16 17.30
N ALA A 115 5.26 -9.99 18.60
CA ALA A 115 5.48 -8.68 19.22
C ALA A 115 6.71 -7.96 18.63
N LEU A 116 7.81 -8.68 18.46
CA LEU A 116 9.04 -8.11 17.92
C LEU A 116 8.83 -7.62 16.48
N GLY A 117 8.11 -8.36 15.64
CA GLY A 117 7.67 -7.88 14.33
C GLY A 117 6.86 -6.59 14.42
N CYS A 118 5.90 -6.50 15.35
CA CYS A 118 5.13 -5.27 15.59
C CYS A 118 6.00 -4.08 15.96
N THR A 119 7.04 -4.27 16.79
CA THR A 119 7.92 -3.15 17.17
C THR A 119 8.68 -2.57 15.98
N TYR A 120 9.04 -3.39 14.98
CA TYR A 120 9.67 -2.90 13.75
C TYR A 120 8.68 -2.23 12.81
N MET A 121 7.47 -2.81 12.65
CA MET A 121 6.39 -2.18 11.88
C MET A 121 6.02 -0.82 12.46
N ALA A 122 5.90 -0.72 13.78
CA ALA A 122 5.66 0.53 14.49
C ALA A 122 6.79 1.53 14.30
N ALA A 123 8.06 1.09 14.36
CA ALA A 123 9.19 1.98 14.12
C ALA A 123 9.16 2.59 12.72
N ASP A 124 8.81 1.80 11.70
CA ASP A 124 8.66 2.27 10.31
C ASP A 124 7.48 3.24 10.16
N LEU A 125 6.29 2.87 10.66
CA LEU A 125 5.06 3.69 10.59
C LEU A 125 5.17 5.03 11.34
N LEU A 126 5.91 5.07 12.45
CA LEU A 126 6.13 6.28 13.25
C LEU A 126 7.36 7.09 12.80
N GLY A 127 8.09 6.64 11.77
CA GLY A 127 9.32 7.30 11.32
C GLY A 127 10.46 7.26 12.36
N LEU A 128 10.46 6.26 13.24
CA LEU A 128 11.49 6.00 14.26
C LEU A 128 12.57 5.00 13.79
N GLY A 129 12.35 4.35 12.64
CA GLY A 129 13.29 3.46 11.96
C GLY A 129 13.09 3.48 10.45
N GLU A 130 14.10 3.00 9.71
CA GLU A 130 14.05 2.81 8.25
C GLU A 130 14.12 1.30 7.97
N LEU A 131 13.32 0.82 7.03
CA LEU A 131 13.39 -0.55 6.53
C LEU A 131 14.04 -0.55 5.14
N HIS A 132 14.96 -1.48 4.92
CA HIS A 132 15.69 -1.67 3.67
C HIS A 132 15.23 -2.93 2.92
N SER A 133 15.35 -2.93 1.60
CA SER A 133 15.05 -4.08 0.75
C SER A 133 16.32 -4.77 0.24
N ASP A 134 16.25 -6.06 -0.08
CA ASP A 134 17.39 -6.80 -0.65
C ASP A 134 17.81 -6.26 -2.02
N LEU A 135 16.88 -5.68 -2.78
CA LEU A 135 17.18 -5.01 -4.05
C LEU A 135 18.13 -3.82 -3.87
N ASP A 136 18.18 -3.22 -2.66
CA ASP A 136 19.13 -2.16 -2.33
C ASP A 136 20.56 -2.69 -2.08
N SER A 137 20.71 -3.99 -1.75
CA SER A 137 21.98 -4.59 -1.32
C SER A 137 22.85 -5.16 -2.45
N GLY A 138 22.29 -5.34 -3.65
CA GLY A 138 22.98 -5.90 -4.83
C GLY A 138 23.61 -4.87 -5.77
N LEU A 139 23.61 -3.58 -5.40
CA LEU A 139 24.10 -2.51 -6.27
C LEU A 139 25.64 -2.42 -6.22
N PRO A 140 26.34 -2.39 -7.38
CA PRO A 140 27.77 -2.11 -7.45
C PRO A 140 28.14 -0.82 -6.69
N PRO A 141 29.34 -0.69 -6.10
CA PRO A 141 29.74 0.50 -5.33
C PRO A 141 29.60 1.85 -6.06
N ALA A 142 29.63 1.81 -7.40
CA ALA A 142 29.44 2.96 -8.29
C ALA A 142 27.97 3.37 -8.47
N LEU A 143 27.02 2.46 -8.24
CA LEU A 143 25.58 2.71 -8.26
C LEU A 143 25.12 2.95 -6.83
N ARG A 144 25.20 4.21 -6.38
CA ARG A 144 24.49 4.61 -5.17
C ARG A 144 23.01 4.76 -5.54
N PRO A 145 22.06 4.16 -4.77
CA PRO A 145 20.68 4.59 -4.84
C PRO A 145 20.67 6.11 -4.79
N LEU A 146 20.01 6.74 -5.75
CA LEU A 146 19.68 8.15 -5.65
C LEU A 146 18.64 8.23 -4.53
N LYS A 147 19.11 8.19 -3.27
CA LYS A 147 18.37 8.72 -2.14
C LYS A 147 18.22 10.18 -2.52
N LYS A 148 17.14 10.54 -3.24
CA LYS A 148 16.57 11.90 -3.17
C LYS A 148 16.70 12.23 -1.70
N ALA A 149 17.49 13.25 -1.35
CA ALA A 149 17.74 13.66 0.03
C ALA A 149 16.44 13.42 0.74
N ALA A 150 16.40 12.37 1.58
CA ALA A 150 15.13 11.84 2.01
C ALA A 150 14.42 13.08 2.55
N ALA A 151 13.30 13.46 1.94
CA ALA A 151 12.29 14.04 2.77
C ALA A 151 12.09 12.88 3.73
N VAL A 152 12.84 12.90 4.85
CA VAL A 152 12.63 12.01 5.96
C VAL A 152 11.14 12.11 6.08
N LYS A 153 10.40 11.03 5.79
CA LYS A 153 8.99 10.94 6.13
C LYS A 153 9.03 10.97 7.65
N ARG A 154 9.26 12.16 8.21
CA ARG A 154 8.85 12.52 9.53
C ARG A 154 7.35 12.43 9.36
N GLY A 155 6.81 11.29 9.78
CA GLY A 155 5.42 11.24 10.13
C GLY A 155 5.10 12.41 11.07
N PRO A 156 3.82 12.59 11.41
CA PRO A 156 3.48 13.45 12.55
C PRO A 156 4.44 13.21 13.71
N ALA A 157 4.87 14.27 14.40
CA ALA A 157 5.72 14.10 15.57
C ALA A 157 5.07 13.06 16.52
N THR A 158 5.84 12.03 16.89
CA THR A 158 5.35 10.96 17.75
C THR A 158 5.69 11.21 19.21
N ASN A 159 4.79 10.81 20.11
CA ASN A 159 5.02 10.82 21.56
C ASN A 159 5.82 9.60 22.05
N ILE A 160 6.13 8.65 21.17
CA ILE A 160 6.90 7.46 21.54
C ILE A 160 8.38 7.79 21.66
N ASP A 161 8.98 7.45 22.80
CA ASP A 161 10.43 7.51 22.96
C ASP A 161 11.09 6.38 22.15
N GLY A 162 11.73 6.75 21.03
CA GLY A 162 12.45 5.81 20.18
C GLY A 162 13.60 5.08 20.89
N LYS A 163 14.16 5.59 21.99
CA LYS A 163 15.14 4.86 22.81
C LYS A 163 14.48 3.70 23.55
N LEU A 164 13.28 3.89 24.08
CA LEU A 164 12.53 2.84 24.77
C LEU A 164 12.11 1.74 23.80
N LEU A 165 11.64 2.12 22.60
CA LEU A 165 11.31 1.16 21.54
C LEU A 165 12.52 0.33 21.12
N ARG A 166 13.68 0.97 20.87
CA ARG A 166 14.93 0.25 20.55
C ARG A 166 15.38 -0.65 21.70
N ALA A 167 15.29 -0.19 22.95
CA ALA A 167 15.62 -1.01 24.10
C ALA A 167 14.71 -2.25 24.20
N ALA A 168 13.42 -2.10 23.89
CA ALA A 168 12.49 -3.23 23.83
C ALA A 168 12.84 -4.21 22.71
N GLN A 169 13.19 -3.72 21.51
CA GLN A 169 13.68 -4.54 20.40
C GLN A 169 14.94 -5.34 20.77
N GLU A 170 15.93 -4.72 21.41
CA GLU A 170 17.16 -5.39 21.82
C GLU A 170 16.92 -6.46 22.89
N ARG A 171 16.08 -6.19 23.89
CA ARG A 171 15.68 -7.19 24.88
C ARG A 171 14.97 -8.37 24.24
N GLY A 172 14.04 -8.11 23.32
CA GLY A 172 13.30 -9.14 22.57
C GLY A 172 14.21 -10.02 21.72
N LYS A 173 15.11 -9.40 20.96
CA LYS A 173 16.14 -10.10 20.19
C LYS A 173 17.03 -10.98 21.07
N THR A 174 17.50 -10.43 22.18
CA THR A 174 18.39 -11.13 23.12
C THR A 174 17.69 -12.33 23.75
N TRP A 175 16.46 -12.15 24.22
CA TRP A 175 15.66 -13.24 24.75
C TRP A 175 15.45 -14.33 23.70
N PHE A 176 15.03 -13.93 22.49
CA PHE A 176 14.75 -14.88 21.42
C PHE A 176 15.98 -15.68 21.01
N GLY A 177 17.15 -15.03 20.90
CA GLY A 177 18.40 -15.73 20.59
C GLY A 177 18.77 -16.81 21.61
N LYS A 178 18.44 -16.60 22.90
CA LYS A 178 18.67 -17.60 23.96
C LYS A 178 17.63 -18.72 24.00
N ASN A 179 16.42 -18.46 23.51
CA ASN A 179 15.26 -19.36 23.62
C ASN A 179 14.81 -19.92 22.27
N TYR A 180 15.58 -19.68 21.21
CA TYR A 180 15.28 -20.14 19.87
C TYR A 180 15.24 -21.67 19.81
N LYS A 181 14.17 -22.19 19.20
CA LYS A 181 13.98 -23.58 18.81
C LYS A 181 13.14 -23.57 17.55
N ILE A 182 13.43 -24.43 16.59
CA ILE A 182 12.64 -24.48 15.36
C ILE A 182 11.26 -25.11 15.57
N ASP A 183 11.15 -26.03 16.52
CA ASP A 183 9.98 -26.84 16.83
C ASP A 183 9.50 -26.64 18.29
N PRO A 184 9.22 -25.39 18.73
CA PRO A 184 8.72 -25.19 20.08
C PRO A 184 7.37 -25.90 20.25
N PRO A 185 7.06 -26.41 21.46
CA PRO A 185 5.82 -27.10 21.71
C PRO A 185 4.61 -26.15 21.61
N GLY A 186 3.58 -26.58 20.89
CA GLY A 186 2.31 -25.89 20.74
C GLY A 186 2.32 -24.76 19.71
N PHE A 187 1.36 -24.79 18.79
CA PHE A 187 1.16 -23.84 17.69
C PHE A 187 2.41 -23.63 16.83
N THR A 188 3.15 -24.70 16.52
CA THR A 188 4.46 -24.64 15.85
C THR A 188 4.38 -23.96 14.48
N HIS A 189 3.35 -24.24 13.67
CA HIS A 189 3.20 -23.63 12.35
C HIS A 189 2.92 -22.12 12.41
N TYR A 190 2.09 -21.71 13.37
CA TYR A 190 1.90 -20.29 13.66
C TYR A 190 3.21 -19.64 14.14
N TYR A 191 3.98 -20.35 14.99
CA TYR A 191 5.30 -19.88 15.41
C TYR A 191 6.24 -19.66 14.23
N LEU A 192 6.31 -20.60 13.27
CA LEU A 192 7.12 -20.45 12.06
C LEU A 192 6.69 -19.21 11.28
N TYR A 193 5.38 -18.99 11.08
CA TYR A 193 4.89 -17.78 10.45
C TYR A 193 5.31 -16.49 11.20
N ALA A 194 5.19 -16.46 12.53
CA ALA A 194 5.66 -15.34 13.34
C ALA A 194 7.18 -15.16 13.27
N LEU A 195 7.95 -16.26 13.24
CA LEU A 195 9.40 -16.28 13.07
C LEU A 195 9.80 -15.62 11.75
N GLU A 196 9.20 -16.05 10.62
CA GLU A 196 9.48 -15.46 9.30
C GLU A 196 9.20 -13.96 9.33
N ARG A 197 8.04 -13.53 9.83
CA ARG A 197 7.70 -12.12 9.90
C ARG A 197 8.72 -11.33 10.72
N GLY A 198 8.97 -11.77 11.95
CA GLY A 198 9.85 -11.04 12.85
C GLY A 198 11.29 -11.01 12.35
N LYS A 199 11.79 -12.09 11.72
CA LYS A 199 13.11 -12.13 11.10
C LYS A 199 13.20 -11.24 9.87
N SER A 200 12.20 -11.26 8.99
CA SER A 200 12.17 -10.42 7.80
C SER A 200 12.20 -8.92 8.15
N PHE A 201 11.46 -8.49 9.18
CA PHE A 201 11.56 -7.10 9.67
C PHE A 201 12.90 -6.77 10.34
N GLN A 202 13.50 -7.71 11.07
CA GLN A 202 14.84 -7.54 11.66
C GLN A 202 15.92 -7.37 10.57
N GLU A 203 15.90 -8.22 9.56
CA GLU A 203 16.82 -8.18 8.41
C GLU A 203 16.68 -6.84 7.68
N ALA A 204 15.44 -6.42 7.40
CA ALA A 204 15.12 -5.16 6.75
C ALA A 204 15.58 -3.94 7.58
N ALA A 205 15.31 -3.91 8.88
CA ALA A 205 15.74 -2.83 9.77
C ALA A 205 17.27 -2.78 9.95
N ALA A 206 17.95 -3.91 9.82
CA ALA A 206 19.40 -3.99 9.90
C ALA A 206 20.11 -3.64 8.57
N GLY A 207 19.37 -3.49 7.47
CA GLY A 207 19.94 -3.33 6.14
C GLY A 207 20.81 -4.52 5.70
N ARG A 208 20.55 -5.70 6.28
CA ARG A 208 21.35 -6.91 6.07
C ARG A 208 20.41 -8.09 5.88
N SER A 209 20.45 -8.67 4.69
CA SER A 209 19.76 -9.91 4.38
C SER A 209 20.77 -10.98 4.02
N VAL A 210 20.55 -12.16 4.59
CA VAL A 210 21.27 -13.37 4.22
C VAL A 210 20.34 -14.13 3.28
N LYS A 211 20.86 -14.53 2.12
CA LYS A 211 20.08 -15.24 1.09
C LYS A 211 19.42 -16.50 1.66
N GLU A 212 20.19 -17.28 2.41
CA GLU A 212 19.80 -18.53 3.05
C GLU A 212 20.18 -18.44 4.53
N PRO A 213 19.32 -17.82 5.37
CA PRO A 213 19.62 -17.73 6.79
C PRO A 213 19.32 -19.06 7.48
N THR A 214 20.18 -19.45 8.43
CA THR A 214 20.10 -20.74 9.14
C THR A 214 18.70 -21.02 9.71
N TRP A 215 18.01 -20.01 10.26
CA TRP A 215 16.67 -20.18 10.81
C TRP A 215 15.62 -20.60 9.76
N TYR A 216 15.80 -20.19 8.50
CA TYR A 216 14.89 -20.54 7.41
C TYR A 216 15.19 -21.96 6.93
N ASP A 217 16.46 -22.32 6.79
CA ASP A 217 16.87 -23.68 6.39
C ASP A 217 16.43 -24.73 7.41
N GLU A 218 16.57 -24.42 8.71
CA GLU A 218 16.05 -25.27 9.79
C GLU A 218 14.53 -25.45 9.69
N GLY A 219 13.78 -24.36 9.43
CA GLY A 219 12.33 -24.42 9.29
C GLY A 219 11.87 -25.15 8.03
N PHE A 220 12.59 -24.98 6.92
CA PHE A 220 12.36 -25.73 5.69
C PHE A 220 12.60 -27.23 5.93
N ALA A 221 13.71 -27.59 6.57
CA ALA A 221 14.02 -28.97 6.89
C ALA A 221 12.96 -29.59 7.82
N PHE A 222 12.51 -28.84 8.83
CA PHE A 222 11.42 -29.25 9.72
C PHE A 222 10.12 -29.49 8.94
N LEU A 223 9.66 -28.52 8.15
CA LEU A 223 8.41 -28.63 7.38
C LEU A 223 8.48 -29.75 6.34
N LYS A 224 9.61 -29.92 5.65
CA LYS A 224 9.80 -31.01 4.70
C LYS A 224 9.72 -32.38 5.38
N LYS A 225 10.26 -32.50 6.60
CA LYS A 225 10.22 -33.75 7.38
C LYS A 225 8.80 -34.07 7.88
N THR A 226 8.01 -33.06 8.23
CA THR A 226 6.69 -33.23 8.88
C THR A 226 5.51 -33.16 7.90
N GLN A 227 5.76 -32.82 6.63
CA GLN A 227 4.71 -32.76 5.61
C GLN A 227 4.09 -34.14 5.39
N LYS A 228 2.75 -34.22 5.43
CA LYS A 228 2.01 -35.45 5.07
C LYS A 228 2.04 -35.69 3.55
N ALA A 229 1.74 -36.92 3.13
CA ALA A 229 1.75 -37.29 1.71
C ALA A 229 0.80 -36.46 0.82
N ASN A 230 -0.28 -35.92 1.39
CA ASN A 230 -1.21 -35.02 0.70
C ASN A 230 -0.75 -33.54 0.72
N GLY A 231 0.46 -33.25 1.18
CA GLY A 231 1.05 -31.92 1.21
C GLY A 231 0.67 -31.05 2.42
N CYS A 232 -0.24 -31.52 3.28
CA CYS A 232 -0.71 -30.75 4.44
C CYS A 232 0.19 -30.94 5.67
N TRP A 233 0.05 -30.01 6.63
CA TRP A 233 0.62 -30.13 7.95
C TRP A 233 -0.49 -30.21 8.99
N ASP A 234 -0.39 -31.21 9.84
CA ASP A 234 -1.35 -31.50 10.89
C ASP A 234 -0.55 -31.82 12.14
N THR A 235 -0.76 -31.03 13.19
CA THR A 235 -0.19 -31.30 14.50
C THR A 235 -1.31 -31.76 15.43
N ASP A 236 -1.09 -32.88 16.12
CA ASP A 236 -1.93 -33.36 17.20
C ASP A 236 -1.84 -32.39 18.41
N GLU A 237 -2.51 -31.25 18.31
CA GLU A 237 -2.59 -30.24 19.37
C GLU A 237 -3.85 -30.39 20.23
N GLY A 238 -4.30 -31.62 20.47
CA GLY A 238 -5.29 -31.97 21.49
C GLY A 238 -6.71 -31.40 21.31
N GLN A 239 -6.96 -30.61 20.27
CA GLN A 239 -8.28 -30.17 19.81
C GLN A 239 -8.33 -30.20 18.29
N LYS A 240 -9.54 -30.29 17.72
CA LYS A 240 -9.86 -30.55 16.30
C LYS A 240 -8.75 -30.14 15.30
N PRO A 241 -8.46 -30.97 14.30
CA PRO A 241 -7.30 -30.77 13.42
C PRO A 241 -7.34 -29.40 12.73
N TYR A 242 -6.41 -28.51 13.11
CA TYR A 242 -6.19 -27.20 12.48
C TYR A 242 -5.43 -27.32 11.16
N VAL A 243 -5.66 -28.39 10.39
CA VAL A 243 -4.88 -28.76 9.19
C VAL A 243 -4.80 -27.60 8.21
N ASP A 244 -5.93 -26.95 7.92
CA ASP A 244 -5.99 -25.86 6.95
C ASP A 244 -5.16 -24.65 7.41
N VAL A 245 -5.28 -24.29 8.70
CA VAL A 245 -4.57 -23.15 9.30
C VAL A 245 -3.07 -23.42 9.40
N ASN A 246 -2.70 -24.62 9.84
CA ASN A 246 -1.31 -25.07 9.92
C ASN A 246 -0.66 -25.09 8.53
N THR A 247 -1.39 -25.60 7.53
CA THR A 247 -0.93 -25.61 6.14
C THR A 247 -0.75 -24.19 5.61
N ALA A 248 -1.71 -23.29 5.85
CA ALA A 248 -1.60 -21.90 5.44
C ALA A 248 -0.38 -21.20 6.05
N PHE A 249 -0.15 -21.34 7.37
CA PHE A 249 1.03 -20.75 8.01
C PHE A 249 2.35 -21.34 7.53
N SER A 250 2.39 -22.66 7.28
CA SER A 250 3.57 -23.33 6.71
C SER A 250 3.90 -22.79 5.32
N VAL A 251 2.88 -22.62 4.47
CA VAL A 251 3.05 -22.04 3.13
C VAL A 251 3.52 -20.59 3.22
N LEU A 252 2.95 -19.77 4.11
CA LEU A 252 3.38 -18.38 4.31
C LEU A 252 4.85 -18.27 4.76
N PHE A 253 5.29 -19.18 5.63
CA PHE A 253 6.70 -19.31 6.02
C PHE A 253 7.58 -19.68 4.82
N LEU A 254 7.23 -20.75 4.10
CA LEU A 254 8.01 -21.25 2.95
C LEU A 254 8.13 -20.20 1.85
N LEU A 255 7.06 -19.44 1.59
CA LEU A 255 7.05 -18.37 0.59
C LEU A 255 7.89 -17.15 0.99
N ARG A 256 8.34 -17.06 2.25
CA ARG A 256 8.87 -15.84 2.87
C ARG A 256 7.94 -14.64 2.62
N SER A 257 6.66 -14.83 2.94
CA SER A 257 5.60 -13.89 2.58
C SER A 257 5.84 -12.47 3.09
N THR A 258 6.34 -12.30 4.32
CA THR A 258 6.65 -10.97 4.87
C THR A 258 7.82 -10.32 4.15
N LYS A 259 8.90 -11.08 3.89
CA LYS A 259 10.04 -10.54 3.13
C LYS A 259 9.60 -9.97 1.78
N LYS A 260 8.78 -10.72 1.04
CA LYS A 260 8.23 -10.27 -0.24
C LYS A 260 7.38 -9.02 -0.10
N ALA A 261 6.61 -8.90 0.98
CA ALA A 261 5.83 -7.70 1.26
C ALA A 261 6.71 -6.48 1.55
N ILE A 262 7.79 -6.65 2.33
CA ILE A 262 8.80 -5.61 2.59
C ILE A 262 9.50 -5.19 1.29
N GLU A 263 9.94 -6.15 0.48
CA GLU A 263 10.53 -5.87 -0.82
C GLU A 263 9.56 -5.08 -1.69
N ARG A 264 8.29 -5.48 -1.78
CA ARG A 264 7.26 -4.71 -2.49
C ARG A 264 7.12 -3.30 -1.91
N ALA A 265 7.01 -3.15 -0.60
CA ALA A 265 6.79 -1.84 0.02
C ALA A 265 7.97 -0.88 -0.13
N LYS A 266 9.20 -1.39 -0.18
CA LYS A 266 10.44 -0.57 -0.10
C LYS A 266 11.22 -0.49 -1.41
N SER A 267 11.14 -1.50 -2.28
CA SER A 267 11.85 -1.50 -3.57
C SER A 267 11.19 -0.59 -4.61
N TYR A 268 9.87 -0.45 -4.53
CA TYR A 268 9.11 0.50 -5.32
C TYR A 268 9.12 1.84 -4.56
N GLY A 269 10.20 2.61 -4.68
CA GLY A 269 10.31 3.92 -4.04
C GLY A 269 9.11 4.82 -4.36
N ASP A 270 8.95 5.92 -3.62
CA ASP A 270 7.86 6.93 -3.69
C ASP A 270 7.51 7.46 -5.12
N GLY A 271 8.21 7.03 -6.18
CA GLY A 271 7.91 7.30 -7.58
C GLY A 271 7.39 6.13 -8.42
N SER A 272 7.03 4.97 -7.85
CA SER A 272 6.63 3.76 -8.60
C SER A 272 5.15 3.36 -8.44
N LEU A 273 4.31 4.19 -7.85
CA LEU A 273 2.87 3.95 -7.73
C LEU A 273 2.04 5.08 -8.34
N LEU A 274 2.34 5.45 -9.59
CA LEU A 274 1.29 6.00 -10.45
C LEU A 274 0.55 4.80 -11.07
N ALA A 275 -0.63 4.51 -10.52
CA ALA A 275 -1.68 3.66 -11.10
C ALA A 275 -1.64 2.12 -10.93
N GLY A 276 -0.96 1.57 -9.93
CA GLY A 276 -1.28 0.23 -9.41
C GLY A 276 -1.17 -0.96 -10.38
N ARG A 277 -0.45 -0.83 -11.50
CA ARG A 277 -0.10 -1.94 -12.40
C ARG A 277 1.42 -2.09 -12.35
N GLY A 278 1.91 -3.22 -11.83
CA GLY A 278 3.33 -3.49 -11.61
C GLY A 278 4.21 -3.39 -12.87
N LEU A 279 5.52 -3.49 -12.70
CA LEU A 279 6.47 -3.41 -13.82
C LEU A 279 6.26 -4.58 -14.82
N PRO A 280 6.33 -4.33 -16.15
CA PRO A 280 6.30 -5.39 -17.15
C PRO A 280 7.46 -6.39 -16.99
N ALA A 281 7.24 -7.64 -17.39
CA ALA A 281 8.13 -8.79 -17.16
C ALA A 281 9.53 -8.71 -17.82
N GLU A 282 9.84 -7.67 -18.59
CA GLU A 282 11.10 -7.57 -19.34
C GLU A 282 11.86 -6.31 -18.93
N VAL A 283 12.71 -6.46 -17.90
CA VAL A 283 13.58 -5.40 -17.39
C VAL A 283 14.98 -5.57 -17.99
N GLN A 284 15.19 -5.05 -19.20
CA GLN A 284 16.52 -4.75 -19.69
C GLN A 284 16.54 -3.29 -20.19
N GLU A 285 17.48 -2.52 -19.64
CA GLU A 285 17.82 -1.13 -19.97
C GLU A 285 16.92 -0.01 -19.41
N VAL A 286 17.24 0.44 -18.19
CA VAL A 286 16.76 1.73 -17.65
C VAL A 286 17.96 2.62 -17.33
N ARG A 287 18.07 3.78 -18.01
CA ARG A 287 18.92 4.91 -17.60
C ARG A 287 18.04 6.10 -17.21
N VAL A 288 18.26 6.62 -16.01
CA VAL A 288 17.48 7.71 -15.41
C VAL A 288 18.10 9.07 -15.76
N ARG A 289 17.29 9.99 -16.33
CA ARG A 289 17.60 11.42 -16.38
C ARG A 289 16.36 12.19 -15.92
N GLY A 290 16.43 12.86 -14.77
CA GLY A 290 15.39 13.78 -14.30
C GLY A 290 14.26 13.20 -13.44
N GLY A 291 14.38 11.99 -12.89
CA GLY A 291 13.45 11.51 -11.85
C GLY A 291 12.08 11.02 -12.34
N GLN A 292 11.91 10.79 -13.65
CA GLN A 292 10.84 9.97 -14.21
C GLN A 292 11.44 8.64 -14.67
N VAL A 293 10.87 7.52 -14.24
CA VAL A 293 11.08 6.23 -14.89
C VAL A 293 10.23 6.29 -16.16
N ALA A 294 10.85 6.71 -17.26
CA ALA A 294 10.25 6.51 -18.56
C ALA A 294 10.24 5.00 -18.80
N ALA A 295 9.08 4.37 -18.61
CA ALA A 295 8.70 3.19 -19.35
C ALA A 295 9.15 3.42 -20.80
N LYS A 296 9.83 2.41 -21.39
CA LYS A 296 10.28 2.34 -22.80
C LYS A 296 10.02 3.66 -23.52
N ARG A 297 11.03 4.56 -23.62
CA ARG A 297 10.86 5.91 -24.21
C ARG A 297 9.76 5.84 -25.26
N LEU A 298 8.59 6.41 -24.97
CA LEU A 298 7.51 6.56 -25.92
C LEU A 298 7.98 7.61 -26.95
N ALA A 299 9.04 7.30 -27.67
CA ALA A 299 9.70 8.17 -28.63
C ALA A 299 8.88 8.31 -29.92
N ASN A 300 7.88 7.43 -30.08
CA ASN A 300 6.87 7.47 -31.12
C ASN A 300 6.24 8.87 -31.18
N PRO A 301 5.99 9.41 -32.39
CA PRO A 301 5.24 10.65 -32.56
C PRO A 301 3.89 10.64 -31.83
N THR A 302 3.39 11.81 -31.42
CA THR A 302 2.11 11.93 -30.71
C THR A 302 0.94 11.32 -31.49
N THR A 303 0.97 11.45 -32.82
CA THR A 303 0.02 10.80 -33.74
C THR A 303 -0.06 9.29 -33.53
N GLU A 304 1.10 8.63 -33.47
CA GLU A 304 1.21 7.18 -33.30
C GLU A 304 0.81 6.75 -31.89
N LEU A 305 1.13 7.54 -30.86
CA LEU A 305 0.66 7.28 -29.49
C LEU A 305 -0.88 7.30 -29.42
N ILE A 306 -1.52 8.25 -30.09
CA ILE A 306 -2.99 8.30 -30.16
C ILE A 306 -3.54 7.12 -30.98
N ASP A 307 -2.84 6.67 -32.04
CA ASP A 307 -3.24 5.47 -32.79
C ASP A 307 -3.14 4.19 -31.96
N ILE A 308 -2.14 4.10 -31.09
CA ILE A 308 -1.98 2.99 -30.15
C ILE A 308 -3.18 2.92 -29.20
N LEU A 309 -3.72 4.06 -28.75
CA LEU A 309 -4.93 4.08 -27.90
C LEU A 309 -6.19 3.53 -28.59
N SER A 310 -6.21 3.41 -29.91
CA SER A 310 -7.28 2.74 -30.65
C SER A 310 -7.10 1.23 -30.76
N LYS A 311 -5.97 0.68 -30.29
CA LYS A 311 -5.56 -0.73 -30.49
C LYS A 311 -5.29 -1.40 -29.13
N PRO A 312 -6.31 -1.95 -28.45
CA PRO A 312 -6.17 -2.51 -27.10
C PRO A 312 -5.15 -3.66 -27.02
N ASP A 313 -4.99 -4.44 -28.09
CA ASP A 313 -4.05 -5.57 -28.16
C ASP A 313 -2.60 -5.14 -28.46
N HIS A 314 -2.36 -3.84 -28.68
CA HIS A 314 -1.02 -3.34 -28.96
C HIS A 314 -0.14 -3.43 -27.70
N SER A 315 1.09 -3.93 -27.85
CA SER A 315 2.03 -4.13 -26.73
C SER A 315 2.33 -2.87 -25.92
N MET A 316 2.18 -1.69 -26.53
CA MET A 316 2.39 -0.39 -25.88
C MET A 316 1.10 0.26 -25.36
N PHE A 317 -0.07 -0.32 -25.60
CA PHE A 317 -1.37 0.27 -25.22
C PHE A 317 -1.39 0.69 -23.75
N ALA A 318 -1.04 -0.23 -22.85
CA ALA A 318 -1.04 0.03 -21.41
C ALA A 318 -0.06 1.14 -21.00
N ALA A 319 1.11 1.22 -21.64
CA ALA A 319 2.09 2.26 -21.36
C ALA A 319 1.60 3.64 -21.81
N VAL A 320 0.96 3.72 -22.98
CA VAL A 320 0.42 4.98 -23.50
C VAL A 320 -0.81 5.43 -22.70
N ALA A 321 -1.71 4.51 -22.36
CA ALA A 321 -2.90 4.81 -21.54
C ALA A 321 -2.54 5.29 -20.11
N ALA A 322 -1.40 4.83 -19.58
CA ALA A 322 -0.92 5.26 -18.27
C ALA A 322 -0.27 6.66 -18.27
N ASP A 323 0.27 7.14 -19.40
CA ASP A 323 1.08 8.37 -19.48
C ASP A 323 0.30 9.57 -20.04
N VAL A 324 -0.74 9.98 -19.29
CA VAL A 324 -1.57 11.16 -19.58
C VAL A 324 -0.74 12.44 -19.65
N ASP A 325 0.27 12.58 -18.79
CA ASP A 325 1.11 13.76 -18.71
C ASP A 325 1.95 13.95 -19.98
N LEU A 326 2.54 12.87 -20.51
CA LEU A 326 3.27 12.91 -21.77
C LEU A 326 2.38 13.36 -22.93
N LEU A 327 1.21 12.76 -23.09
CA LEU A 327 0.27 13.11 -24.17
C LEU A 327 -0.15 14.58 -24.04
N ARG A 328 -0.50 15.03 -22.83
CA ARG A 328 -0.82 16.43 -22.57
C ARG A 328 0.33 17.36 -22.95
N ASP A 329 1.54 17.10 -22.48
CA ASP A 329 2.67 18.01 -22.67
C ASP A 329 3.11 18.09 -24.14
N ARG A 330 3.01 16.97 -24.87
CA ARG A 330 3.23 16.95 -26.31
C ARG A 330 2.16 17.70 -27.08
N LEU A 331 0.88 17.54 -26.71
CA LEU A 331 -0.22 18.29 -27.32
C LEU A 331 -0.17 19.79 -26.98
N LYS A 332 0.38 20.17 -25.82
CA LYS A 332 0.68 21.58 -25.51
C LYS A 332 1.77 22.15 -26.42
N ALA A 333 2.77 21.36 -26.77
CA ALA A 333 3.90 21.75 -27.61
C ALA A 333 3.64 21.63 -29.13
N ALA A 334 2.55 20.97 -29.54
CA ALA A 334 2.20 20.76 -30.95
C ALA A 334 1.81 22.06 -31.66
N LYS A 335 2.03 22.10 -32.99
CA LYS A 335 1.61 23.24 -33.83
C LYS A 335 0.07 23.35 -33.84
N PRO A 336 -0.51 24.56 -34.02
CA PRO A 336 -1.96 24.76 -33.91
C PRO A 336 -2.81 23.80 -34.76
N GLU A 337 -2.46 23.61 -36.03
CA GLU A 337 -3.22 22.73 -36.94
C GLU A 337 -3.12 21.24 -36.56
N GLU A 338 -1.90 20.78 -36.24
CA GLU A 338 -1.66 19.41 -35.77
C GLU A 338 -2.38 19.15 -34.45
N LYS A 339 -2.33 20.11 -33.52
CA LYS A 339 -3.02 20.02 -32.23
C LYS A 339 -4.52 19.89 -32.43
N LYS A 340 -5.12 20.68 -33.33
CA LYS A 340 -6.56 20.64 -33.64
C LYS A 340 -6.98 19.26 -34.15
N GLU A 341 -6.20 18.67 -35.05
CA GLU A 341 -6.45 17.32 -35.56
C GLU A 341 -6.36 16.26 -34.45
N LEU A 342 -5.31 16.30 -33.64
CA LEU A 342 -5.12 15.33 -32.55
C LEU A 342 -6.19 15.45 -31.45
N LEU A 343 -6.64 16.67 -31.15
CA LEU A 343 -7.76 16.89 -30.23
C LEU A 343 -9.06 16.27 -30.76
N ASN A 344 -9.35 16.38 -32.06
CA ASN A 344 -10.50 15.72 -32.66
C ASN A 344 -10.42 14.19 -32.51
N ARG A 345 -9.24 13.61 -32.75
CA ARG A 345 -9.02 12.16 -32.55
C ARG A 345 -9.23 11.73 -31.10
N LEU A 346 -8.79 12.55 -30.13
CA LEU A 346 -9.05 12.29 -28.71
C LEU A 346 -10.54 12.40 -28.36
N ARG A 347 -11.30 13.35 -28.94
CA ARG A 347 -12.76 13.42 -28.74
C ARG A 347 -13.46 12.18 -29.29
N THR A 348 -13.05 11.70 -30.46
CA THR A 348 -13.55 10.43 -31.02
C THR A 348 -13.21 9.25 -30.12
N LEU A 349 -11.98 9.18 -29.61
CA LEU A 349 -11.56 8.14 -28.68
C LEU A 349 -12.35 8.19 -27.37
N ALA A 350 -12.65 9.38 -26.85
CA ALA A 350 -13.47 9.54 -25.64
C ALA A 350 -14.89 8.97 -25.82
N ALA A 351 -15.43 8.98 -27.04
CA ALA A 351 -16.75 8.43 -27.34
C ALA A 351 -16.74 6.93 -27.71
N THR A 352 -15.71 6.47 -28.43
CA THR A 352 -15.74 5.17 -29.12
C THR A 352 -14.66 4.18 -28.70
N GLY A 353 -13.65 4.63 -27.94
CA GLY A 353 -12.54 3.79 -27.51
C GLY A 353 -12.94 2.73 -26.50
N VAL A 354 -12.03 1.80 -26.21
CA VAL A 354 -12.15 0.90 -25.04
C VAL A 354 -12.07 1.70 -23.73
N PRO A 355 -12.55 1.19 -22.58
CA PRO A 355 -12.63 1.97 -21.33
C PRO A 355 -11.34 2.71 -20.95
N ASP A 356 -10.19 2.02 -20.93
CA ASP A 356 -8.88 2.62 -20.63
C ASP A 356 -8.52 3.78 -21.59
N ALA A 357 -8.89 3.67 -22.87
CA ALA A 357 -8.66 4.71 -23.88
C ALA A 357 -9.61 5.90 -23.69
N ARG A 358 -10.89 5.65 -23.35
CA ARG A 358 -11.88 6.72 -23.06
C ARG A 358 -11.45 7.53 -21.84
N VAL A 359 -11.05 6.86 -20.75
CA VAL A 359 -10.51 7.52 -19.54
C VAL A 359 -9.31 8.38 -19.89
N THR A 360 -8.35 7.84 -20.64
CA THR A 360 -7.13 8.56 -21.05
C THR A 360 -7.48 9.80 -21.87
N ALA A 361 -8.34 9.65 -22.87
CA ALA A 361 -8.76 10.75 -23.72
C ALA A 361 -9.47 11.87 -22.93
N VAL A 362 -10.45 11.52 -22.08
CA VAL A 362 -11.17 12.49 -21.24
C VAL A 362 -10.21 13.26 -20.32
N ARG A 363 -9.25 12.57 -19.69
CA ARG A 363 -8.24 13.22 -18.83
C ARG A 363 -7.32 14.16 -19.60
N VAL A 364 -6.81 13.74 -20.76
CA VAL A 364 -5.95 14.59 -21.60
C VAL A 364 -6.70 15.85 -22.04
N LEU A 365 -7.92 15.70 -22.56
CA LEU A 365 -8.77 16.82 -23.00
C LEU A 365 -9.03 17.81 -21.86
N SER A 366 -9.32 17.28 -20.67
CA SER A 366 -9.60 18.09 -19.48
C SER A 366 -8.36 18.83 -18.97
N GLN A 367 -7.20 18.16 -18.90
CA GLN A 367 -5.94 18.77 -18.45
C GLN A 367 -5.40 19.83 -19.42
N LEU A 368 -5.74 19.73 -20.71
CA LEU A 368 -5.47 20.77 -21.71
C LEU A 368 -6.38 21.99 -21.55
N ARG A 369 -7.45 21.90 -20.74
CA ARG A 369 -8.50 22.91 -20.57
C ARG A 369 -9.08 23.36 -21.92
N ASP A 370 -9.24 22.41 -22.82
CA ASP A 370 -9.81 22.65 -24.13
C ASP A 370 -11.33 22.78 -24.02
N ILE A 371 -11.82 24.03 -23.98
CA ILE A 371 -13.25 24.34 -23.85
C ILE A 371 -14.06 23.68 -24.98
N GLU A 372 -13.49 23.56 -26.18
CA GLU A 372 -14.13 22.90 -27.33
C GLU A 372 -14.37 21.39 -27.12
N SER A 373 -13.67 20.77 -26.17
CA SER A 373 -13.87 19.36 -25.82
C SER A 373 -14.92 19.15 -24.73
N CYS A 374 -15.48 20.22 -24.15
CA CYS A 374 -16.52 20.11 -23.12
C CYS A 374 -17.71 19.23 -23.54
N PRO A 375 -18.24 19.29 -24.79
CA PRO A 375 -19.32 18.38 -25.20
C PRO A 375 -18.94 16.90 -25.10
N ALA A 376 -17.71 16.54 -25.49
CA ALA A 376 -17.21 15.17 -25.37
C ALA A 376 -17.05 14.73 -23.90
N ILE A 377 -16.59 15.63 -23.03
CA ILE A 377 -16.46 15.36 -21.59
C ILE A 377 -17.84 15.28 -20.92
N LEU A 378 -18.80 16.10 -21.34
CA LEU A 378 -20.20 16.04 -20.88
C LEU A 378 -20.87 14.72 -21.26
N ALA A 379 -20.66 14.24 -22.48
CA ALA A 379 -21.18 12.95 -22.93
C ALA A 379 -20.62 11.78 -22.10
N ALA A 380 -19.35 11.87 -21.68
CA ALA A 380 -18.67 10.86 -20.86
C ALA A 380 -19.28 10.68 -19.44
N LEU A 381 -20.14 11.60 -18.97
CA LEU A 381 -20.89 11.41 -17.72
C LEU A 381 -21.96 10.30 -17.82
N ASP A 382 -22.40 9.96 -19.04
CA ASP A 382 -23.37 8.88 -19.30
C ASP A 382 -22.70 7.56 -19.70
N ASP A 383 -21.37 7.47 -19.57
CA ASP A 383 -20.62 6.28 -19.97
C ASP A 383 -21.03 5.05 -19.13
N PRO A 384 -21.14 3.84 -19.76
CA PRO A 384 -21.42 2.61 -19.02
C PRO A 384 -20.27 2.23 -18.06
N ASP A 385 -19.04 2.67 -18.33
CA ASP A 385 -17.88 2.47 -17.47
C ASP A 385 -17.75 3.59 -16.45
N TRP A 386 -17.78 3.23 -15.16
CA TRP A 386 -17.73 4.18 -14.06
C TRP A 386 -16.41 4.98 -13.98
N GLN A 387 -15.31 4.45 -14.49
CA GLN A 387 -14.03 5.15 -14.48
C GLN A 387 -14.03 6.33 -15.46
N VAL A 388 -14.74 6.19 -16.58
CA VAL A 388 -14.94 7.26 -17.57
C VAL A 388 -15.82 8.37 -16.98
N VAL A 389 -16.89 7.99 -16.29
CA VAL A 389 -17.79 8.93 -15.59
C VAL A 389 -17.04 9.75 -14.54
N MET A 390 -16.19 9.10 -13.72
CA MET A 390 -15.39 9.81 -12.71
C MET A 390 -14.37 10.74 -13.36
N ALA A 391 -13.67 10.29 -14.41
CA ALA A 391 -12.73 11.13 -15.15
C ALA A 391 -13.42 12.36 -15.76
N ALA A 392 -14.67 12.22 -16.22
CA ALA A 392 -15.46 13.30 -16.76
C ALA A 392 -15.87 14.33 -15.69
N ASP A 393 -16.34 13.88 -14.53
CA ASP A 393 -16.71 14.81 -13.44
C ASP A 393 -15.51 15.57 -12.90
N GLU A 394 -14.39 14.89 -12.64
CA GLU A 394 -13.12 15.53 -12.26
C GLU A 394 -12.64 16.50 -13.36
N GLY A 395 -12.79 16.09 -14.62
CA GLY A 395 -12.42 16.87 -15.79
C GLY A 395 -13.20 18.18 -15.89
N LEU A 396 -14.51 18.13 -15.76
CA LEU A 396 -15.39 19.31 -15.83
C LEU A 396 -15.12 20.29 -14.68
N GLN A 397 -14.83 19.79 -13.47
CA GLN A 397 -14.36 20.63 -12.36
C GLN A 397 -13.06 21.37 -12.72
N PHE A 398 -12.14 20.68 -13.40
CA PHE A 398 -10.85 21.25 -13.78
C PHE A 398 -10.95 22.27 -14.93
N VAL A 399 -11.80 22.02 -15.93
CA VAL A 399 -12.04 22.94 -17.06
C VAL A 399 -12.81 24.18 -16.60
N GLY A 400 -13.81 24.01 -15.73
CA GLY A 400 -14.73 25.09 -15.35
C GLY A 400 -14.30 26.01 -14.21
N TRP A 401 -13.10 25.81 -13.66
CA TRP A 401 -12.50 26.68 -12.63
C TRP A 401 -13.37 26.93 -11.39
N LYS A 402 -14.34 26.06 -11.09
CA LYS A 402 -15.02 26.07 -9.79
C LYS A 402 -14.07 25.46 -8.78
N THR A 403 -13.53 26.31 -7.90
CA THR A 403 -12.69 25.91 -6.77
C THR A 403 -13.36 24.76 -6.00
N SER A 404 -12.77 23.57 -6.12
CA SER A 404 -12.76 22.45 -5.16
C SER A 404 -13.82 22.54 -4.05
N GLY A 405 -14.93 21.81 -4.20
CA GLY A 405 -15.89 21.69 -3.10
C GLY A 405 -17.23 21.04 -3.44
N VAL A 406 -17.59 20.91 -4.72
CA VAL A 406 -18.87 20.29 -5.09
C VAL A 406 -18.60 18.92 -5.71
N ASN A 407 -18.56 17.88 -4.87
CA ASN A 407 -18.69 16.52 -5.37
C ASN A 407 -20.13 16.34 -5.87
N LEU A 408 -20.37 16.67 -7.15
CA LEU A 408 -21.70 16.62 -7.77
C LEU A 408 -22.22 15.19 -7.89
N LEU A 409 -21.32 14.22 -7.95
CA LEU A 409 -21.62 12.79 -8.04
C LEU A 409 -21.79 12.11 -6.67
N GLY A 410 -21.36 12.74 -5.58
CA GLY A 410 -21.39 12.15 -4.24
C GLY A 410 -20.44 10.95 -4.09
N GLU A 411 -20.56 10.20 -2.98
CA GLU A 411 -19.72 9.01 -2.72
C GLU A 411 -20.19 7.76 -3.49
N LYS A 412 -21.44 7.77 -4.00
CA LYS A 412 -22.06 6.69 -4.79
C LYS A 412 -23.02 7.28 -5.84
N PRO A 413 -22.53 7.71 -7.01
CA PRO A 413 -23.37 8.33 -8.03
C PRO A 413 -24.40 7.36 -8.61
N ASP A 414 -25.66 7.59 -8.31
CA ASP A 414 -26.79 6.99 -9.01
C ASP A 414 -27.09 7.75 -10.33
N ASN A 415 -27.98 7.22 -11.16
CA ASN A 415 -28.35 7.85 -12.44
C ASN A 415 -28.91 9.28 -12.26
N LYS A 416 -29.53 9.56 -11.11
CA LYS A 416 -30.08 10.88 -10.78
C LYS A 416 -28.98 11.89 -10.50
N ALA A 417 -27.94 11.50 -9.76
CA ALA A 417 -26.77 12.32 -9.50
C ALA A 417 -26.02 12.63 -10.80
N ARG A 418 -25.85 11.64 -11.69
CA ARG A 418 -25.24 11.82 -13.02
C ARG A 418 -25.99 12.82 -13.88
N ALA A 419 -27.32 12.66 -14.01
CA ALA A 419 -28.16 13.60 -14.76
C ALA A 419 -28.08 15.03 -14.18
N SER A 420 -28.11 15.16 -12.85
CA SER A 420 -28.01 16.46 -12.17
C SER A 420 -26.66 17.14 -12.38
N ALA A 421 -25.56 16.36 -12.37
CA ALA A 421 -24.22 16.86 -12.65
C ALA A 421 -24.11 17.30 -14.12
N LYS A 422 -24.62 16.49 -15.05
CA LYS A 422 -24.63 16.79 -16.49
C LYS A 422 -25.38 18.10 -16.77
N GLU A 423 -26.58 18.28 -16.22
CA GLU A 423 -27.36 19.51 -16.41
C GLU A 423 -26.67 20.75 -15.84
N ARG A 424 -26.04 20.65 -14.66
CA ARG A 424 -25.26 21.76 -14.09
C ARG A 424 -24.08 22.14 -14.98
N TRP A 425 -23.39 21.16 -15.54
CA TRP A 425 -22.24 21.42 -16.42
C TRP A 425 -22.66 21.90 -17.81
N LYS A 426 -23.79 21.41 -18.36
CA LYS A 426 -24.42 21.96 -19.57
C LYS A 426 -24.76 23.43 -19.38
N THR A 427 -25.43 23.77 -18.28
CA THR A 427 -25.79 25.15 -17.94
C THR A 427 -24.55 26.04 -17.85
N TRP A 428 -23.52 25.59 -17.13
CA TRP A 428 -22.26 26.33 -17.03
C TRP A 428 -21.59 26.49 -18.41
N TYR A 429 -21.52 25.44 -19.21
CA TYR A 429 -20.89 25.50 -20.52
C TYR A 429 -21.57 26.50 -21.46
N LEU A 430 -22.91 26.56 -21.45
CA LEU A 430 -23.67 27.56 -22.21
C LEU A 430 -23.42 29.00 -21.75
N THR A 431 -22.98 29.23 -20.50
CA THR A 431 -22.52 30.58 -20.08
C THR A 431 -21.18 30.97 -20.70
N VAL A 432 -20.35 29.98 -21.08
CA VAL A 432 -19.03 30.18 -21.68
C VAL A 432 -19.09 30.15 -23.21
N ARG A 433 -19.98 29.33 -23.76
CA ARG A 433 -20.25 29.16 -25.20
C ARG A 433 -21.77 29.24 -25.45
N PRO A 434 -22.36 30.45 -25.52
CA PRO A 434 -23.81 30.63 -25.71
C PRO A 434 -24.35 30.04 -27.01
N ASP A 435 -23.53 30.02 -28.05
CA ASP A 435 -23.89 29.53 -29.39
C ASP A 435 -23.61 28.03 -29.57
N ALA A 436 -23.21 27.30 -28.52
CA ALA A 436 -22.95 25.87 -28.63
C ALA A 436 -24.24 25.05 -28.66
N GLU A 437 -24.37 24.21 -29.68
CA GLU A 437 -25.42 23.18 -29.74
C GLU A 437 -24.97 21.97 -28.91
N LEU A 438 -25.70 21.68 -27.82
CA LEU A 438 -25.51 20.50 -26.98
C LEU A 438 -26.74 19.59 -27.12
N GLU A 439 -26.53 18.32 -27.47
CA GLU A 439 -27.56 17.27 -27.38
C GLU A 439 -27.81 16.83 -25.93
#